data_AF-A0A7S4T3M4-F1
#
_entry.id   AF-A0A7S4T3M4-F1
#
_cell.length_a   1.000
_cell.length_b   1.000
_cell.length_c   1.000
_cell.angle_alpha   90.00
_cell.angle_beta   90.00
_cell.angle_gamma   90.00
#
_symmetry.space_group_name_H-M   'P 1'
#
loop_
_entity.id
_entity.type
_entity.pdbx_description
1 polymer ?
#
loop_
_entity_poly.entity_id
_entity_poly.type
_entity_poly.pdbx_seq_one_letter_code
_entity_poly.pdbx_strand_id
1 'polypeptide(L)'
;MYWAKKILEWTPSPNVALRTAQYFNDRYALDGNDPNGFVGVGWSVMGIHDMGWKERPIFGKIRFMNYAGCKRKFKVDDFVAKYVGAKSNANAALAKHSGSVKKSTETSSVGSSASKKRPASTSSATSRLSKKMKTSGTKKK
;
A
#
# COMPACT_ATOMS: atom_id res chain seq x y z
N MET A 1 9.88 8.03 7.47
CA MET A 1 9.39 6.67 7.78
C MET A 1 7.96 6.63 8.31
N TYR A 2 7.69 6.90 9.60
CA TYR A 2 6.36 6.62 10.21
C TYR A 2 5.20 7.33 9.50
N TRP A 3 5.32 8.63 9.22
CA TRP A 3 4.25 9.41 8.59
C TRP A 3 3.87 8.87 7.21
N ALA A 4 4.85 8.63 6.33
CA ALA A 4 4.62 8.16 4.96
C ALA A 4 3.99 6.75 4.95
N LYS A 5 4.36 5.89 5.91
CA LYS A 5 3.73 4.58 6.08
C LYS A 5 2.27 4.69 6.52
N LYS A 6 1.91 5.70 7.32
CA LYS A 6 0.50 5.95 7.68
C LYS A 6 -0.32 6.51 6.52
N ILE A 7 0.30 7.31 5.65
CA ILE A 7 -0.33 7.72 4.38
C ILE A 7 -0.64 6.49 3.52
N LEU A 8 0.28 5.52 3.41
CA LEU A 8 0.01 4.24 2.74
C LEU A 8 -1.15 3.47 3.36
N GLU A 9 -1.25 3.44 4.70
CA GLU A 9 -2.30 2.72 5.41
C GLU A 9 -3.70 3.36 5.27
N TRP A 10 -3.76 4.68 5.13
CA TRP A 10 -5.01 5.45 5.21
C TRP A 10 -5.44 6.06 3.88
N THR A 11 -4.82 5.68 2.77
CA THR A 11 -5.23 6.10 1.42
C THR A 11 -5.74 4.91 0.61
N PRO A 12 -6.60 5.14 -0.40
CA PRO A 12 -7.25 4.04 -1.13
C PRO A 12 -6.30 3.17 -1.97
N SER A 13 -5.12 3.69 -2.33
CA SER A 13 -4.15 2.94 -3.14
C SER A 13 -2.71 3.42 -2.93
N PRO A 14 -1.69 2.58 -3.18
CA PRO A 14 -0.29 2.96 -3.09
C PRO A 14 0.09 4.14 -4.00
N ASN A 15 -0.53 4.26 -5.17
CA ASN A 15 -0.28 5.36 -6.10
C ASN A 15 -0.78 6.71 -5.56
N VAL A 16 -1.89 6.70 -4.81
CA VAL A 16 -2.38 7.89 -4.10
C VAL A 16 -1.48 8.18 -2.91
N ALA A 17 -1.06 7.15 -2.18
CA ALA A 17 -0.15 7.30 -1.05
C ALA A 17 1.18 7.96 -1.44
N LEU A 18 1.81 7.45 -2.51
CA LEU A 18 3.09 7.94 -3.02
C LEU A 18 2.98 9.41 -3.44
N ARG A 19 1.98 9.76 -4.25
CA ARG A 19 1.75 11.15 -4.70
C ARG A 19 1.48 12.10 -3.53
N THR A 20 0.66 11.66 -2.58
CA THR A 20 0.31 12.47 -1.40
C THR A 20 1.53 12.70 -0.51
N ALA A 21 2.31 11.64 -0.24
CA ALA A 21 3.50 11.73 0.60
C ALA A 21 4.60 12.59 -0.06
N GLN A 22 4.80 12.45 -1.37
CA GLN A 22 5.76 13.27 -2.12
C GLN A 22 5.35 14.75 -2.11
N TYR A 23 4.06 15.04 -2.37
CA TYR A 23 3.54 16.40 -2.31
C TYR A 23 3.78 17.05 -0.94
N PHE A 24 3.47 16.34 0.16
CA PHE A 24 3.69 16.89 1.49
C PHE A 24 5.17 17.06 1.83
N ASN A 25 6.02 16.16 1.38
CA ASN A 25 7.47 16.31 1.52
C ASN A 25 7.93 17.59 0.81
N ASP A 26 7.64 17.71 -0.47
CA ASP A 26 8.18 18.80 -1.30
C ASP A 26 7.56 20.16 -0.98
N ARG A 27 6.33 20.18 -0.46
CA ARG A 27 5.62 21.42 -0.14
C ARG A 27 6.00 22.02 1.21
N TYR A 28 6.33 21.19 2.20
CA TYR A 28 6.43 21.62 3.60
C TYR A 28 7.78 21.35 4.25
N ALA A 29 8.55 20.39 3.77
CA ALA A 29 9.89 20.14 4.30
C ALA A 29 10.85 21.20 3.76
N LEU A 30 11.67 21.80 4.63
CA LEU A 30 12.69 22.78 4.23
C LEU A 30 13.77 22.14 3.35
N ASP A 31 14.02 20.85 3.56
CA ASP A 31 14.91 19.97 2.80
C ASP A 31 14.15 19.12 1.76
N GLY A 32 12.92 19.53 1.41
CA GLY A 32 12.09 18.88 0.39
C GLY A 32 12.59 19.11 -1.04
N ASN A 33 11.91 18.52 -2.03
CA ASN A 33 12.27 18.60 -3.45
C ASN A 33 13.72 18.17 -3.74
N ASP A 34 14.17 17.17 -2.98
CA ASP A 34 15.52 16.62 -2.99
C ASP A 34 15.47 15.11 -3.27
N PRO A 35 16.48 14.53 -3.94
CA PRO A 35 16.55 13.08 -4.18
C PRO A 35 16.40 12.23 -2.91
N ASN A 36 16.91 12.68 -1.75
CA ASN A 36 16.76 11.97 -0.48
C ASN A 36 15.30 11.91 -0.04
N GLY A 37 14.53 12.99 -0.25
CA GLY A 37 13.09 13.02 -0.01
C GLY A 37 12.35 12.01 -0.89
N PHE A 38 12.65 12.01 -2.19
CA PHE A 38 12.05 11.09 -3.16
C PHE A 38 12.32 9.61 -2.80
N VAL A 39 13.58 9.24 -2.56
CA VAL A 39 13.93 7.86 -2.17
C VAL A 39 13.45 7.53 -0.76
N GLY A 40 13.37 8.50 0.15
CA GLY A 40 12.87 8.30 1.52
C GLY A 40 11.36 7.99 1.57
N VAL A 41 10.58 8.66 0.73
CA VAL A 41 9.17 8.32 0.51
C VAL A 41 9.07 6.97 -0.20
N GLY A 42 9.87 6.74 -1.25
CA GLY A 42 9.94 5.46 -1.97
C GLY A 42 10.27 4.26 -1.08
N TRP A 43 11.24 4.38 -0.17
CA TRP A 43 11.55 3.39 0.85
C TRP A 43 10.34 3.11 1.75
N SER A 44 9.61 4.17 2.13
CA SER A 44 8.49 4.06 3.06
C SER A 44 7.27 3.37 2.44
N VAL A 45 6.93 3.71 1.18
CA VAL A 45 5.70 3.30 0.50
C VAL A 45 5.90 2.08 -0.40
N MET A 46 7.02 2.02 -1.12
CA MET A 46 7.31 0.98 -2.12
C MET A 46 8.40 -0.01 -1.66
N GLY A 47 9.08 0.25 -0.54
CA GLY A 47 10.14 -0.62 -0.03
C GLY A 47 11.45 -0.54 -0.82
N ILE A 48 11.67 0.57 -1.54
CA ILE A 48 12.94 0.81 -2.25
C ILE A 48 14.10 0.71 -1.26
N HIS A 49 15.13 -0.07 -1.58
CA HIS A 49 16.28 -0.35 -0.71
C HIS A 49 15.94 -1.02 0.64
N ASP A 50 14.75 -1.60 0.80
CA ASP A 50 14.39 -2.44 1.94
C ASP A 50 14.16 -3.89 1.49
N MET A 51 14.21 -4.82 2.45
CA MET A 51 13.83 -6.21 2.26
C MET A 51 12.32 -6.42 2.43
N GLY A 52 11.83 -7.60 2.03
CA GLY A 52 10.45 -8.02 2.30
C GLY A 52 10.23 -8.43 3.75
N TRP A 53 9.08 -8.06 4.31
CA TRP A 53 8.65 -8.36 5.69
C TRP A 53 7.45 -9.30 5.71
N LYS A 54 7.06 -9.75 6.92
CA LYS A 54 5.86 -10.57 7.13
C LYS A 54 4.64 -9.89 6.49
N GLU A 55 3.93 -10.65 5.66
CA GLU A 55 2.78 -10.16 4.91
C GLU A 55 1.63 -9.71 5.81
N ARG A 56 1.01 -8.57 5.47
CA ARG A 56 -0.10 -7.96 6.21
C ARG A 56 -1.13 -7.37 5.25
N PRO A 57 -2.41 -7.28 5.65
CA PRO A 57 -3.39 -6.51 4.91
C PRO A 57 -2.89 -5.08 4.64
N ILE A 58 -3.23 -4.54 3.47
CA ILE A 58 -2.83 -3.21 2.97
C ILE A 58 -1.34 -3.11 2.60
N PHE A 59 -0.43 -3.50 3.49
CA PHE A 59 1.01 -3.35 3.29
C PHE A 59 1.65 -4.43 2.42
N GLY A 60 1.02 -5.61 2.29
CA GLY A 60 1.70 -6.77 1.73
C GLY A 60 3.00 -7.03 2.52
N LYS A 61 4.14 -7.09 1.83
CA LYS A 61 5.47 -7.30 2.42
C LYS A 61 6.24 -6.01 2.75
N ILE A 62 5.63 -4.83 2.62
CA ILE A 62 6.28 -3.57 3.01
C ILE A 62 6.48 -3.54 4.53
N ARG A 63 7.64 -3.05 4.98
CA ARG A 63 7.94 -2.91 6.42
C ARG A 63 6.84 -2.13 7.13
N PHE A 64 6.21 -2.75 8.12
CA PHE A 64 5.15 -2.14 8.91
C PHE A 64 5.70 -1.36 10.12
N MET A 65 5.07 -0.24 10.45
CA MET A 65 5.32 0.52 11.67
C MET A 65 3.99 0.90 12.34
N ASN A 66 3.89 0.71 13.65
CA ASN A 66 2.70 1.05 14.43
C ASN A 66 3.02 1.89 15.66
N TYR A 67 1.99 2.51 16.20
CA TYR A 67 2.08 3.39 17.37
C TYR A 67 2.67 2.69 18.60
N ALA A 68 2.23 1.46 18.88
CA ALA A 68 2.78 0.65 19.98
C ALA A 68 4.30 0.41 19.81
N GLY A 69 4.78 0.23 18.58
CA GLY A 69 6.19 0.13 18.26
C GLY A 69 6.97 1.43 18.50
N CYS A 70 6.37 2.58 18.21
CA CYS A 70 6.95 3.89 18.54
C CYS A 70 7.06 4.09 20.06
N LYS A 71 6.01 3.74 20.82
CA LYS A 71 6.00 3.84 22.29
C LYS A 71 7.12 3.04 22.96
N ARG A 72 7.49 1.88 22.39
CA ARG A 72 8.62 1.08 22.89
C ARG A 72 9.99 1.68 22.58
N LYS A 73 10.08 2.64 21.65
CA LYS A 73 11.35 3.20 21.16
C LYS A 73 11.64 4.60 21.68
N PHE A 74 10.62 5.41 21.95
CA PHE A 74 10.78 6.75 22.50
C PHE A 74 9.51 7.22 23.21
N LYS A 75 9.64 8.29 24.01
CA LYS A 75 8.52 8.93 24.71
C LYS A 75 7.64 9.69 23.72
N VAL A 76 6.64 9.01 23.18
CA VAL A 76 5.73 9.57 22.16
C VAL A 76 4.95 10.76 22.72
N ASP A 77 4.56 10.71 23.98
CA ASP A 77 3.76 11.77 24.60
C ASP A 77 4.57 13.08 24.70
N ASP A 78 5.85 13.01 25.09
CA ASP A 78 6.78 14.15 25.08
C ASP A 78 6.96 14.73 23.67
N PHE A 79 7.10 13.87 22.66
CA PHE A 79 7.20 14.31 21.26
C PHE A 79 5.93 15.03 20.82
N VAL A 80 4.75 14.49 21.14
CA VAL A 80 3.46 15.12 20.78
C VAL A 80 3.30 16.46 21.51
N ALA A 81 3.71 16.55 22.77
CA ALA A 81 3.65 17.79 23.55
C ALA A 81 4.50 18.92 22.95
N LYS A 82 5.61 18.59 22.26
CA LYS A 82 6.45 19.58 21.56
C LYS A 82 5.72 20.29 20.41
N TYR A 83 4.77 19.62 19.75
CA TYR A 83 4.06 20.16 18.58
C TYR A 83 2.64 20.59 18.96
N VAL A 84 2.58 21.67 19.74
CA VAL A 84 1.33 22.29 20.17
C VAL A 84 0.52 22.72 18.94
N GLY A 85 -0.78 22.42 18.92
CA GLY A 85 -1.68 22.74 17.81
C GLY A 85 -1.82 21.66 16.74
N ALA A 86 -0.93 20.64 16.69
CA ALA A 86 -1.09 19.54 15.74
C ALA A 86 -2.44 18.83 15.90
N LYS A 87 -2.85 18.57 17.16
CA LYS A 87 -4.15 17.95 17.49
C LYS A 87 -5.33 18.84 17.10
N SER A 88 -5.28 20.15 17.39
CA SER A 88 -6.37 21.07 17.03
C SER A 88 -6.49 21.22 15.52
N ASN A 89 -5.37 21.31 14.79
CA ASN A 89 -5.35 21.40 13.34
C ASN A 89 -5.93 20.14 12.70
N ALA A 90 -5.57 18.95 13.21
CA ALA A 90 -6.13 17.70 12.74
C ALA A 90 -7.65 17.62 12.98
N ASN A 91 -8.12 18.02 14.16
CA ASN A 91 -9.55 18.05 14.47
C ASN A 91 -10.31 19.05 13.59
N ALA A 92 -9.74 20.24 13.35
CA ALA A 92 -10.31 21.25 12.47
C ALA A 92 -10.39 20.76 11.01
N ALA A 93 -9.35 20.07 10.53
CA ALA A 93 -9.37 19.46 9.20
C ALA A 93 -10.47 18.39 9.09
N LEU A 94 -10.62 17.54 10.11
CA LEU A 94 -11.67 16.52 10.14
C LEU A 94 -13.08 17.15 10.09
N ALA A 95 -13.31 18.20 10.89
CA ALA A 95 -14.59 18.90 10.93
C ALA A 95 -14.97 19.57 9.58
N LYS A 96 -13.99 20.08 8.84
CA LYS A 96 -14.22 20.67 7.50
C LYS A 96 -14.67 19.63 6.47
N HIS A 97 -14.21 18.39 6.59
CA HIS A 97 -14.49 17.34 5.62
C HIS A 97 -15.64 16.40 6.01
N SER A 98 -16.10 16.43 7.28
CA SER A 98 -17.26 15.65 7.73
C SER A 98 -18.62 16.17 7.22
N GLY A 99 -18.68 17.38 6.64
CA GLY A 99 -19.92 18.00 6.16
C GLY A 99 -20.39 17.59 4.75
N SER A 100 -19.62 16.80 3.99
CA SER A 100 -19.89 16.56 2.56
C SER A 100 -20.41 15.15 2.20
N VAL A 101 -20.56 14.23 3.17
CA VAL A 101 -21.07 12.88 2.89
C VAL A 101 -22.59 12.85 3.07
N LYS A 102 -23.34 13.25 2.02
CA LYS A 102 -24.76 12.85 1.91
C LYS A 102 -24.79 11.35 1.68
N LYS A 103 -25.41 10.63 2.61
CA LYS A 103 -25.65 9.18 2.57
C LYS A 103 -26.58 8.85 1.39
N SER A 104 -26.03 8.40 0.26
CA SER A 104 -26.81 7.68 -0.75
C SER A 104 -27.00 6.24 -0.26
N THR A 105 -28.10 5.99 0.44
CA THR A 105 -28.60 4.64 0.70
C THR A 105 -29.18 4.09 -0.59
N GLU A 106 -28.38 3.39 -1.39
CA GLU A 106 -28.89 2.45 -2.38
C GLU A 106 -28.99 1.07 -1.75
N THR A 107 -30.22 0.68 -1.45
CA THR A 107 -30.62 -0.70 -1.19
C THR A 107 -30.53 -1.49 -2.48
N SER A 108 -29.47 -2.26 -2.67
CA SER A 108 -29.39 -3.29 -3.71
C SER A 108 -29.88 -4.62 -3.14
N SER A 109 -31.17 -4.89 -3.36
CA SER A 109 -31.74 -6.24 -3.26
C SER A 109 -31.19 -7.08 -4.42
N VAL A 110 -30.20 -7.92 -4.16
CA VAL A 110 -29.75 -8.91 -5.16
C VAL A 110 -30.68 -10.11 -5.07
N GLY A 111 -31.59 -10.18 -6.04
CA GLY A 111 -32.40 -11.36 -6.33
C GLY A 111 -31.52 -12.53 -6.77
N SER A 112 -31.85 -13.71 -6.24
CA SER A 112 -31.25 -14.99 -6.58
C SER A 112 -31.69 -15.41 -7.98
N SER A 113 -30.74 -15.67 -8.89
CA SER A 113 -31.03 -16.36 -10.16
C SER A 113 -30.09 -17.55 -10.32
N ALA A 114 -30.69 -18.73 -10.37
CA ALA A 114 -30.05 -20.04 -10.42
C ALA A 114 -29.14 -20.23 -11.65
N SER A 115 -27.94 -20.78 -11.42
CA SER A 115 -27.01 -21.19 -12.47
C SER A 115 -27.37 -22.58 -12.99
N LYS A 116 -27.86 -22.65 -14.23
CA LYS A 116 -28.23 -23.88 -14.93
C LYS A 116 -26.95 -24.52 -15.52
N LYS A 117 -26.57 -25.69 -15.03
CA LYS A 117 -25.45 -26.51 -15.56
C LYS A 117 -25.64 -26.79 -17.06
N ARG A 118 -24.58 -26.63 -17.87
CA ARG A 118 -24.46 -27.20 -19.22
C ARG A 118 -23.32 -28.22 -19.28
N PRO A 119 -23.45 -29.30 -20.08
CA PRO A 119 -22.64 -30.50 -19.97
C PRO A 119 -21.33 -30.43 -20.78
N ALA A 120 -20.43 -31.35 -20.45
CA ALA A 120 -19.13 -31.56 -21.08
C ALA A 120 -19.25 -31.97 -22.56
N SER A 121 -18.35 -31.44 -23.39
CA SER A 121 -18.10 -31.93 -24.75
C SER A 121 -16.61 -32.24 -24.92
N THR A 122 -16.34 -33.51 -25.16
CA THR A 122 -15.11 -34.08 -25.71
C THR A 122 -14.86 -33.61 -27.15
N SER A 123 -13.61 -33.25 -27.48
CA SER A 123 -13.03 -33.57 -28.79
C SER A 123 -11.49 -33.49 -28.77
N SER A 124 -10.91 -34.32 -29.62
CA SER A 124 -9.53 -34.79 -29.69
C SER A 124 -8.61 -33.94 -30.57
N ALA A 125 -7.32 -33.93 -30.20
CA ALA A 125 -6.08 -33.94 -31.00
C ALA A 125 -6.02 -33.20 -32.35
N THR A 126 -5.04 -32.29 -32.50
CA THR A 126 -3.88 -32.46 -33.41
C THR A 126 -2.80 -31.40 -33.19
N SER A 127 -1.63 -31.70 -33.74
CA SER A 127 -0.26 -31.29 -33.38
C SER A 127 0.20 -29.92 -33.89
N ARG A 128 1.20 -29.31 -33.21
CA ARG A 128 2.44 -28.85 -33.86
C ARG A 128 3.58 -28.48 -32.89
N LEU A 129 4.73 -28.98 -33.32
CA LEU A 129 6.11 -28.92 -32.85
C LEU A 129 6.64 -27.51 -32.49
N SER A 130 7.39 -27.38 -31.39
CA SER A 130 8.61 -26.54 -31.36
C SER A 130 9.61 -27.01 -30.30
N LYS A 131 10.89 -26.83 -30.64
CA LYS A 131 12.10 -27.52 -30.18
C LYS A 131 12.47 -27.26 -28.71
N LYS A 132 12.95 -28.30 -28.02
CA LYS A 132 13.70 -28.20 -26.75
C LYS A 132 15.18 -28.48 -27.03
N MET A 133 16.04 -27.46 -27.01
CA MET A 133 17.49 -27.64 -26.89
C MET A 133 17.80 -28.20 -25.49
N LYS A 134 18.50 -29.32 -25.43
CA LYS A 134 19.17 -29.82 -24.22
C LYS A 134 20.65 -29.99 -24.55
N THR A 135 21.50 -29.24 -23.90
CA THR A 135 22.95 -29.51 -23.82
C THR A 135 23.39 -29.31 -22.37
N SER A 136 23.62 -30.41 -21.67
CA SER A 136 24.48 -30.56 -20.49
C SER A 136 24.39 -32.03 -20.07
N GLY A 137 25.44 -32.79 -19.80
CA GLY A 137 26.87 -32.58 -19.75
C GLY A 137 27.45 -33.94 -19.36
N THR A 138 28.54 -34.34 -20.02
CA THR A 138 29.23 -35.60 -19.78
C THR A 138 30.13 -35.48 -18.55
N LYS A 139 29.84 -36.31 -17.54
CA LYS A 139 30.77 -36.69 -16.46
C LYS A 139 31.77 -37.72 -17.02
N LYS A 140 33.09 -37.53 -16.83
CA LYS A 140 34.01 -38.64 -16.52
C LYS A 140 35.42 -38.19 -16.12
N LYS A 141 35.85 -38.81 -15.02
CA LYS A 141 37.19 -39.03 -14.46
C LYS A 141 37.92 -37.83 -13.88
#